data_AF-A0A6A4CK22-F1
#
_entry.id   AF-A0A6A4CK22-F1
#
_cell.length_a   1.000
_cell.length_b   1.000
_cell.length_c   1.000
_cell.angle_alpha   90.00
_cell.angle_beta   90.00
_cell.angle_gamma   90.00
#
_symmetry.space_group_name_H-M   'P 1'
#
loop_
_entity.id
_entity.type
_entity.pdbx_description
1 polymer ?
#
loop_
_entity_poly.entity_id
_entity_poly.type
_entity_poly.pdbx_seq_one_letter_code
_entity_poly.pdbx_strand_id
1 'polypeptide(L)'
;MADAAGELGLSERVAGVRWVTCEKDPSFYYELFKAIDVGVELDMWAAVYAQVLEGDNPVADFTGSTALRPYMEALGESSPEATQFEQKYREMIATAYPKQRDGNTIFNLKRFFVVTTKPL
;
A
#
# COMPACT_ATOMS: atom_id res chain seq x y z
N MET A 1 3.30 8.67 -0.16
CA MET A 1 3.38 9.05 -1.58
C MET A 1 2.61 10.30 -1.89
N ALA A 2 1.32 10.40 -1.54
CA ALA A 2 0.58 11.66 -1.68
C ALA A 2 1.30 12.82 -0.96
N ASP A 3 1.76 12.59 0.27
CA ASP A 3 2.54 13.58 1.03
C ASP A 3 3.88 13.93 0.35
N ALA A 4 4.63 12.90 -0.11
CA ALA A 4 5.87 13.11 -0.86
C ALA A 4 5.64 13.92 -2.15
N ALA A 5 4.56 13.65 -2.88
CA ALA A 5 4.19 14.39 -4.08
C ALA A 5 3.79 15.83 -3.74
N GLY A 6 3.07 16.03 -2.63
CA GLY A 6 2.68 17.36 -2.15
C GLY A 6 3.88 18.22 -1.78
N GLU A 7 4.83 17.67 -1.02
CA GLU A 7 6.05 18.40 -0.63
C GLU A 7 6.95 18.76 -1.81
N LEU A 8 6.91 17.98 -2.90
CA LEU A 8 7.69 18.23 -4.11
C LEU A 8 6.92 19.00 -5.20
N GLY A 9 5.66 19.38 -4.96
CA GLY A 9 4.83 20.04 -5.98
C GLY A 9 4.49 19.14 -7.19
N LEU A 10 4.55 17.82 -7.02
CA LEU A 10 4.33 16.82 -8.07
C LEU A 10 2.92 16.23 -8.06
N SER A 11 2.02 16.71 -7.19
CA SER A 11 0.68 16.14 -6.98
C SER A 11 -0.13 15.96 -8.27
N GLU A 12 -0.13 16.94 -9.18
CA GLU A 12 -0.84 16.83 -10.46
C GLU A 12 -0.25 15.74 -11.36
N ARG A 13 1.07 15.60 -11.37
CA ARG A 13 1.78 14.62 -12.22
C ARG A 13 1.50 13.18 -11.82
N VAL A 14 1.21 12.94 -10.54
CA VAL A 14 0.96 11.59 -10.01
C VAL A 14 -0.51 11.32 -9.68
N ALA A 15 -1.41 12.29 -9.95
CA ALA A 15 -2.83 12.18 -9.61
C ALA A 15 -3.54 10.98 -10.25
N GLY A 16 -3.09 10.57 -11.44
CA GLY A 16 -3.64 9.41 -12.16
C GLY A 16 -3.04 8.06 -11.76
N VAL A 17 -2.04 8.04 -10.86
CA VAL A 17 -1.37 6.80 -10.47
C VAL A 17 -2.26 6.02 -9.51
N ARG A 18 -2.68 4.83 -9.94
CA ARG A 18 -3.51 3.94 -9.11
C ARG A 18 -2.75 3.53 -7.85
N TRP A 19 -3.30 3.89 -6.70
CA TRP A 19 -2.79 3.48 -5.39
C TRP A 19 -3.31 2.08 -5.03
N VAL A 20 -2.43 1.21 -4.51
CA VAL A 20 -2.84 -0.14 -4.06
C VAL A 20 -3.24 -0.05 -2.59
N THR A 21 -4.49 0.28 -2.33
CA THR A 21 -5.11 0.13 -1.00
C THR A 21 -6.33 -0.77 -1.06
N CYS A 22 -6.66 -1.39 0.07
CA CYS A 22 -8.02 -1.87 0.33
C CYS A 22 -8.92 -0.64 0.52
N GLU A 23 -9.26 0.05 -0.58
CA GLU A 23 -10.00 1.32 -0.56
C GLU A 23 -11.44 1.18 -0.05
N LYS A 24 -11.98 -0.05 -0.07
CA LYS A 24 -13.37 -0.31 0.26
C LYS A 24 -13.47 -0.90 1.65
N ASP A 25 -14.43 -0.38 2.42
CA ASP A 25 -14.80 -0.97 3.69
C ASP A 25 -15.39 -2.37 3.49
N PRO A 26 -15.44 -3.21 4.53
CA PRO A 26 -16.07 -4.52 4.44
C PRO A 26 -17.53 -4.47 3.95
N SER A 27 -18.32 -3.47 4.35
CA SER A 27 -19.73 -3.34 3.94
C SER A 27 -19.90 -3.25 2.43
N PHE A 28 -18.99 -2.60 1.70
CA PHE A 28 -18.98 -2.62 0.23
C PHE A 28 -18.97 -4.04 -0.32
N TYR A 29 -18.08 -4.90 0.19
CA TYR A 29 -17.97 -6.29 -0.27
C TYR A 29 -19.18 -7.12 0.12
N TYR A 30 -19.72 -6.90 1.32
CA TYR A 30 -20.95 -7.54 1.77
C TYR A 30 -22.11 -7.24 0.80
N GLU A 31 -22.36 -5.96 0.51
CA GLU A 31 -23.41 -5.54 -0.42
C GLU A 31 -23.16 -6.05 -1.84
N LEU A 32 -21.90 -6.02 -2.31
CA LEU A 32 -21.52 -6.53 -3.63
C LEU A 32 -21.92 -8.00 -3.80
N PHE A 33 -21.60 -8.85 -2.83
CA PHE A 33 -21.93 -10.28 -2.91
C PHE A 33 -23.42 -10.56 -2.67
N LYS A 34 -24.06 -9.83 -1.74
CA LYS A 34 -25.51 -9.95 -1.51
C LYS A 34 -26.35 -9.48 -2.70
N ALA A 35 -25.88 -8.51 -3.48
CA ALA A 35 -26.54 -8.08 -4.70
C ALA A 35 -26.51 -9.13 -5.81
N ILE A 36 -25.49 -10.00 -5.82
CA ILE A 36 -25.40 -11.13 -6.77
C ILE A 36 -26.38 -12.24 -6.38
N ASP A 37 -26.39 -12.61 -5.10
CA ASP A 37 -27.30 -13.62 -4.56
C ASP A 37 -27.45 -13.42 -3.04
N VAL A 38 -28.68 -13.14 -2.61
CA VAL A 38 -28.99 -12.89 -1.19
C VAL A 38 -28.70 -14.10 -0.30
N GLY A 39 -28.73 -15.31 -0.87
CA GLY A 39 -28.48 -16.58 -0.20
C GLY A 39 -27.01 -16.92 0.00
N VAL A 40 -26.06 -16.15 -0.56
CA VAL A 40 -24.63 -16.38 -0.35
C VAL A 40 -24.25 -16.10 1.10
N GLU A 41 -23.54 -17.03 1.71
CA GLU A 41 -22.91 -16.87 3.02
C GLU A 41 -21.53 -16.23 2.86
N LEU A 42 -21.17 -15.35 3.80
CA LEU A 42 -19.95 -14.54 3.77
C LEU A 42 -19.19 -14.72 5.08
N ASP A 43 -17.91 -15.07 4.98
CA ASP A 43 -16.93 -14.95 6.05
C ASP A 43 -15.91 -13.88 5.66
N MET A 44 -15.75 -12.87 6.50
CA MET A 44 -15.01 -11.66 6.20
C MET A 44 -14.16 -11.26 7.40
N TRP A 45 -12.86 -11.09 7.19
CA TRP A 45 -11.95 -10.70 8.26
C TRP A 45 -10.79 -9.85 7.76
N ALA A 46 -10.16 -9.14 8.69
CA ALA A 46 -8.91 -8.44 8.46
C ALA A 46 -7.82 -9.03 9.36
N ALA A 47 -6.62 -9.19 8.80
CA ALA A 47 -5.42 -9.59 9.53
C ALA A 47 -4.33 -8.54 9.37
N VAL A 48 -3.52 -8.37 10.42
CA VAL A 48 -2.28 -7.59 10.38
C VAL A 48 -1.12 -8.55 10.54
N TYR A 49 -0.36 -8.77 9.48
CA TYR A 49 0.85 -9.57 9.53
C TYR A 49 2.03 -8.65 9.86
N ALA A 50 2.64 -8.85 11.04
CA ALA A 50 3.85 -8.15 11.41
C ALA A 50 5.07 -8.81 10.75
N GLN A 51 5.65 -8.15 9.75
CA GLN A 51 6.87 -8.59 9.08
C GLN A 51 8.07 -7.99 9.80
N VAL A 52 9.02 -8.84 10.19
CA VAL A 52 10.33 -8.41 10.69
C VAL A 52 11.24 -8.28 9.48
N LEU A 53 11.72 -7.07 9.21
CA LEU A 53 12.54 -6.80 8.03
C LEU A 53 13.91 -6.25 8.42
N GLU A 54 14.90 -6.63 7.62
CA GLU A 54 16.32 -6.28 7.79
C GLU A 54 16.80 -5.40 6.63
N GLY A 55 17.74 -4.49 6.89
CA GLY A 55 18.32 -3.59 5.89
C GLY A 55 18.29 -2.12 6.32
N ASP A 56 18.65 -1.22 5.40
CA ASP A 56 18.73 0.22 5.68
C ASP A 56 17.38 0.92 5.58
N ASN A 57 16.62 0.64 4.53
CA ASN A 57 15.25 1.14 4.36
C ASN A 57 14.30 0.00 3.94
N PRO A 58 14.17 -1.02 4.81
CA PRO A 58 13.66 -2.31 4.39
C PRO A 58 12.19 -2.29 3.99
N VAL A 59 11.41 -1.35 4.53
CA VAL A 59 10.00 -1.16 4.14
C VAL A 59 9.88 -0.53 2.75
N ALA A 60 10.71 0.45 2.42
CA ALA A 60 10.72 1.05 1.09
C ALA A 60 11.16 0.02 0.04
N ASP A 61 12.14 -0.82 0.36
CA ASP A 61 12.60 -1.89 -0.53
C ASP A 61 11.53 -2.98 -0.70
N PHE A 62 10.90 -3.42 0.39
CA PHE A 62 9.83 -4.42 0.36
C PHE A 62 8.62 -3.97 -0.47
N THR A 63 8.23 -2.70 -0.33
CA THR A 63 7.06 -2.14 -1.01
C THR A 63 7.38 -1.48 -2.36
N GLY A 64 8.64 -1.33 -2.72
CA GLY A 64 9.08 -0.56 -3.88
C GLY A 64 8.49 -1.04 -5.21
N SER A 65 8.45 -2.36 -5.41
CA SER A 65 7.91 -2.97 -6.63
C SER A 65 6.39 -2.79 -6.80
N THR A 66 5.66 -2.65 -5.70
CA THR A 66 4.18 -2.63 -5.69
C THR A 66 3.59 -1.25 -5.46
N ALA A 67 4.32 -0.34 -4.81
CA ALA A 67 3.85 1.00 -4.45
C ALA A 67 4.62 2.12 -5.17
N LEU A 68 5.95 2.02 -5.29
CA LEU A 68 6.79 3.10 -5.83
C LEU A 68 6.88 3.09 -7.35
N ARG A 69 7.02 1.91 -7.96
CA ARG A 69 7.22 1.79 -9.42
C ARG A 69 6.20 2.56 -10.28
N PRO A 70 4.87 2.48 -10.05
CA PRO A 70 3.91 3.24 -10.85
C PRO A 70 4.09 4.76 -10.78
N TYR A 71 4.62 5.28 -9.68
CA TYR A 71 4.94 6.71 -9.51
C TYR A 71 6.18 7.08 -10.31
N MET A 72 7.21 6.23 -10.29
CA MET A 72 8.44 6.42 -11.05
C MET A 72 8.15 6.41 -12.56
N GLU A 73 7.29 5.50 -13.01
CA GLU A 73 6.84 5.43 -14.41
C GLU A 73 6.09 6.72 -14.82
N ALA A 74 5.18 7.25 -13.98
CA ALA A 74 4.46 8.49 -14.25
C ALA A 74 5.35 9.74 -14.24
N LEU A 75 6.39 9.74 -13.40
CA LEU A 75 7.36 10.84 -13.33
C LEU A 75 8.43 10.76 -14.44
N GLY A 76 8.58 9.60 -15.07
CA GLY A 76 9.67 9.26 -15.99
C GLY A 76 10.88 8.81 -15.19
N GLU A 77 11.19 7.51 -15.23
CA GLU A 77 12.13 6.86 -14.29
C GLU A 77 13.53 7.50 -14.23
N SER A 78 14.01 8.06 -15.34
CA SER A 78 15.33 8.71 -15.41
C SER A 78 15.29 10.23 -15.18
N SER A 79 14.13 10.79 -14.81
CA SER A 79 13.99 12.21 -14.53
C SER A 79 14.60 12.60 -13.18
N PRO A 80 15.13 13.83 -13.04
CA PRO A 80 15.55 14.36 -11.74
C PRO A 80 14.41 14.35 -10.70
N GLU A 81 13.19 14.61 -11.14
CA GLU A 81 11.99 14.61 -10.29
C GLU A 81 11.69 13.22 -9.75
N ALA A 82 11.81 12.16 -10.57
CA ALA A 82 11.65 10.79 -10.10
C ALA A 82 12.71 10.44 -9.04
N THR A 83 13.96 10.85 -9.23
CA THR A 83 15.04 10.63 -8.25
C THR A 83 14.74 11.35 -6.92
N GLN A 84 14.33 12.62 -6.98
CA GLN A 84 13.95 13.39 -5.79
C GLN A 84 12.73 12.78 -5.09
N PHE A 85 11.76 12.30 -5.87
CA PHE A 85 10.56 11.65 -5.33
C PHE A 85 10.89 10.35 -4.60
N GLU A 86 11.72 9.48 -5.19
CA GLU A 86 12.17 8.25 -4.54
C GLU A 86 12.91 8.56 -3.23
N GLN A 87 13.85 9.50 -3.25
CA GLN A 87 14.59 9.89 -2.05
C GLN A 87 13.64 10.37 -0.96
N LYS A 88 12.72 11.28 -1.30
CA LYS A 88 11.77 11.83 -0.33
C LYS A 88 10.84 10.77 0.23
N TYR A 89 10.36 9.87 -0.63
CA TYR A 89 9.56 8.72 -0.22
C TYR A 89 10.33 7.83 0.77
N ARG A 90 11.60 7.51 0.48
CA ARG A 90 12.47 6.70 1.36
C ARG A 90 12.68 7.38 2.71
N GLU A 91 12.93 8.68 2.76
CA GLU A 91 13.08 9.44 4.02
C GLU A 91 11.80 9.38 4.88
N MET A 92 10.64 9.55 4.25
CA MET A 92 9.34 9.45 4.93
C MET A 92 9.09 8.03 5.47
N ILE A 93 9.41 6.99 4.70
CA ILE A 93 9.26 5.60 5.14
C ILE A 93 10.17 5.27 6.32
N ALA A 94 11.43 5.71 6.27
CA ALA A 94 12.37 5.49 7.38
C ALA A 94 11.89 6.15 8.68
N THR A 95 11.25 7.32 8.57
CA THR A 95 10.65 8.01 9.72
C THR A 95 9.40 7.29 10.25
N ALA A 96 8.55 6.78 9.35
CA ALA A 96 7.31 6.08 9.71
C ALA A 96 7.56 4.68 10.31
N TYR A 97 8.67 4.04 9.94
CA TYR A 97 9.02 2.68 10.36
C TYR A 97 10.43 2.66 10.99
N PRO A 98 10.58 3.16 12.23
CA PRO A 98 11.88 3.22 12.88
C PRO A 98 12.41 1.83 13.23
N LYS A 99 13.74 1.69 13.18
CA LYS A 99 14.44 0.47 13.62
C LYS A 99 14.24 0.23 15.12
N GLN A 100 14.11 -1.04 15.47
CA GLN A 100 14.08 -1.56 16.83
C GLN A 100 15.51 -1.61 17.41
N ARG A 101 15.62 -1.99 18.70
CA ARG A 101 16.91 -2.03 19.42
C ARG A 101 17.93 -2.98 18.79
N ASP A 102 17.48 -4.02 18.11
CA ASP A 102 18.29 -5.01 17.40
C ASP A 102 18.58 -4.62 15.94
N GLY A 103 18.11 -3.45 15.49
CA GLY A 103 18.28 -2.96 14.12
C GLY A 103 17.19 -3.40 13.15
N ASN A 104 16.25 -4.26 13.56
CA ASN A 104 15.16 -4.73 12.71
C ASN A 104 14.05 -3.69 12.57
N THR A 105 13.27 -3.76 11.50
CA THR A 105 12.08 -2.90 11.30
C THR A 105 10.82 -3.74 11.26
N ILE A 106 9.77 -3.32 11.96
CA ILE A 106 8.48 -4.02 11.95
C ILE A 106 7.54 -3.36 10.95
N PHE A 107 7.12 -4.10 9.93
CA PHE A 107 6.14 -3.65 8.93
C PHE A 107 4.81 -4.36 9.13
N ASN A 108 3.76 -3.59 9.46
CA ASN A 108 2.41 -4.11 9.69
C ASN A 108 1.63 -4.18 8.37
N LEU A 109 1.69 -5.35 7.73
CA LEU A 109 1.03 -5.62 6.47
C LEU A 109 -0.44 -6.01 6.68
N LYS A 110 -1.35 -5.05 6.44
CA LYS A 110 -2.80 -5.29 6.53
C LYS A 110 -3.30 -6.08 5.32
N ARG A 111 -4.16 -7.06 5.56
CA ARG A 111 -4.86 -7.85 4.54
C ARG A 111 -6.31 -8.01 4.94
N PHE A 112 -7.19 -7.83 3.97
CA PHE A 112 -8.62 -8.10 4.11
C PHE A 112 -8.96 -9.33 3.27
N PHE A 113 -9.75 -10.22 3.82
CA PHE A 113 -10.15 -11.48 3.20
C PHE A 113 -11.67 -11.58 3.19
N VAL A 114 -12.18 -12.16 2.11
CA VAL A 114 -13.59 -12.49 1.94
C VAL A 114 -13.68 -13.89 1.38
N VAL A 115 -14.45 -14.75 2.03
CA VAL A 115 -14.79 -16.09 1.58
C VAL A 115 -16.30 -16.13 1.41
N THR A 116 -16.74 -16.63 0.25
CA THR A 116 -18.15 -16.73 -0.09
C THR A 116 -18.53 -18.18 -0.33
N THR A 117 -19.61 -18.63 0.28
CA THR A 117 -20.17 -19.97 0.04
C THR A 117 -21.57 -19.84 -0.53
N LYS A 118 -21.80 -20.48 -1.68
CA LYS A 118 -23.13 -20.61 -2.26
C LYS A 118 -23.72 -21.96 -1.82
N PRO A 119 -24.82 -21.97 -1.05
CA PRO A 119 -25.51 -23.21 -0.74
C PRO A 119 -26.06 -23.85 -2.03
N LEU A 120 -25.96 -25.18 -2.11
CA LEU A 120 -26.44 -25.99 -3.23
C LEU A 120 -27.97 -25.97 -3.34
#